data_AF-A0A2N5UYB9-F1
#
_entry.id   AF-A0A2N5UYB9-F1
#
_cell.length_a   1.000
_cell.length_b   1.000
_cell.length_c   1.000
_cell.angle_alpha   90.00
_cell.angle_beta   90.00
_cell.angle_gamma   90.00
#
_symmetry.space_group_name_H-M   'P 1'
#
loop_
_entity.id
_entity.type
_entity.pdbx_description
1 polymer ?
#
loop_
_entity_poly.entity_id
_entity_poly.type
_entity_poly.pdbx_seq_one_letter_code
_entity_poly.pdbx_strand_id
1 'polypeptide(L)'
;MFNTYYKPEPNVPITHLPKATKPKTGNIAQLSAAQAAQGQSTNNPIDTWLAAALLLDNGSPIDALEWWIQQKSAGNTHGGLLQMALDVLSCPGAIWMDELIQNPNPASFYKNMGMTVPMFMKLQALLEEHSFLYNSQHFSSTKKLGTLLYMLITGLSNCKLQQQFQQSASTILGIINQLVKDIASHKKLIQTFIHLPDENTKTPEEIKENPKFSPYFDDCIGAVDGSHIPVFVPNQKRYINQKGYPSQKILEVCNFNMEFTYVMPGWEGSAHNGCLWDVARSNSLKIPEGKWLLGNAGFPLSNTCLIPYRATKYHLKDWDVVCGAK
;
A
#
# COMPACT_ATOMS: atom_id res chain seq x y z
N MET A 1 18.96 -49.42 3.65
CA MET A 1 20.36 -49.73 3.26
C MET A 1 21.21 -48.54 3.65
N PHE A 2 21.94 -48.70 4.75
CA PHE A 2 22.85 -47.70 5.31
C PHE A 2 24.19 -47.81 4.58
N ASN A 3 24.69 -46.70 4.03
CA ASN A 3 26.08 -46.64 3.55
C ASN A 3 27.01 -46.41 4.74
N THR A 4 27.56 -47.51 5.22
CA THR A 4 28.84 -47.61 5.92
C THR A 4 29.96 -47.14 4.98
N TYR A 5 30.89 -46.32 5.46
CA TYR A 5 32.34 -46.32 5.20
C TYR A 5 32.93 -44.92 5.42
N TYR A 6 33.25 -44.60 6.68
CA TYR A 6 34.49 -43.89 7.00
C TYR A 6 34.84 -44.11 8.48
N LYS A 7 35.98 -44.78 8.74
CA LYS A 7 36.65 -44.81 10.04
C LYS A 7 37.61 -43.62 10.12
N PRO A 8 37.69 -42.88 11.22
CA PRO A 8 38.76 -41.91 11.42
C PRO A 8 40.06 -42.62 11.82
N GLU A 9 41.19 -42.17 11.26
CA GLU A 9 42.54 -42.56 11.67
C GLU A 9 42.97 -41.86 12.99
N PRO A 10 43.92 -42.45 13.75
CA PRO A 10 44.32 -41.95 15.06
C PRO A 10 45.16 -40.65 14.98
N ASN A 11 44.94 -39.78 15.97
CA ASN A 11 45.59 -38.48 16.17
C ASN A 11 47.13 -38.53 15.99
N VAL A 12 47.64 -37.68 15.09
CA VAL A 12 49.04 -37.26 15.04
C VAL A 12 49.18 -35.93 15.80
N PRO A 13 50.26 -35.68 16.58
CA PRO A 13 50.39 -34.47 17.40
C PRO A 13 50.48 -33.19 16.58
N ILE A 14 49.81 -32.16 17.10
CA ILE A 14 49.73 -30.80 16.58
C ILE A 14 51.09 -30.10 16.68
N THR A 15 51.66 -29.66 15.56
CA THR A 15 52.61 -28.52 15.53
C THR A 15 51.83 -27.21 15.46
N HIS A 16 52.21 -26.28 16.32
CA HIS A 16 51.49 -25.06 16.67
C HIS A 16 51.16 -24.12 15.50
N LEU A 17 49.88 -23.78 15.33
CA LEU A 17 49.45 -22.49 14.80
C LEU A 17 49.29 -21.50 15.99
N PRO A 18 49.65 -20.21 15.84
CA PRO A 18 49.56 -19.26 16.94
C PRO A 18 48.09 -19.10 17.36
N LYS A 19 47.85 -19.29 18.67
CA LYS A 19 46.55 -19.06 19.30
C LYS A 19 46.13 -17.61 19.07
N ALA A 20 45.01 -17.41 18.37
CA ALA A 20 44.25 -16.17 18.51
C ALA A 20 43.87 -16.02 19.99
N THR A 21 44.38 -14.97 20.63
CA THR A 21 44.05 -14.61 22.01
C THR A 21 42.56 -14.28 22.07
N LYS A 22 41.78 -15.13 22.76
CA LYS A 22 40.43 -14.76 23.20
C LYS A 22 40.52 -13.46 24.01
N PRO A 23 39.68 -12.45 23.76
CA PRO A 23 39.64 -11.27 24.63
C PRO A 23 39.20 -11.73 26.03
N LYS A 24 40.03 -11.40 27.03
CA LYS A 24 39.78 -11.69 28.44
C LYS A 24 38.98 -10.55 29.05
N THR A 25 37.67 -10.50 28.84
CA THR A 25 36.68 -9.92 29.78
C THR A 25 35.31 -9.95 29.11
N GLY A 26 34.29 -10.46 29.81
CA GLY A 26 32.92 -10.43 29.27
C GLY A 26 32.37 -9.01 29.26
N ASN A 27 31.59 -8.65 28.25
CA ASN A 27 31.00 -7.31 28.02
C ASN A 27 30.35 -6.70 29.28
N ILE A 28 29.80 -7.53 30.17
CA ILE A 28 29.18 -7.09 31.43
C ILE A 28 30.20 -6.42 32.38
N ALA A 29 31.43 -6.92 32.45
CA ALA A 29 32.46 -6.36 33.32
C ALA A 29 32.96 -4.99 32.80
N GLN A 30 32.98 -4.81 31.47
CA GLN A 30 33.36 -3.54 30.84
C GLN A 30 32.29 -2.45 31.02
N LEU A 31 31.00 -2.83 30.94
CA LEU A 31 29.88 -1.91 31.20
C LEU A 31 29.89 -1.39 32.64
N SER A 32 30.12 -2.26 33.63
CA SER A 32 30.20 -1.84 35.04
C SER A 32 31.39 -0.92 35.33
N ALA A 33 32.51 -1.10 34.62
CA ALA A 33 33.70 -0.26 34.79
C ALA A 33 33.55 1.12 34.13
N ALA A 34 32.92 1.19 32.95
CA ALA A 34 32.65 2.46 32.25
C ALA A 34 31.70 3.36 33.06
N GLN A 35 30.66 2.78 33.66
CA GLN A 35 29.70 3.52 34.47
C GLN A 35 30.29 4.03 35.80
N ALA A 36 31.22 3.26 36.39
CA ALA A 36 31.96 3.70 37.58
C ALA A 36 32.95 4.83 37.30
N ALA A 37 33.51 4.91 36.08
CA ALA A 37 34.51 5.91 35.71
C ALA A 37 33.92 7.31 35.41
N GLN A 38 32.64 7.40 35.01
CA GLN A 38 32.04 8.67 34.56
C GLN A 38 31.17 9.38 35.60
N GLY A 39 30.84 8.75 36.73
CA GLY A 39 30.16 9.42 37.87
C GLY A 39 28.75 9.97 37.57
N GLN A 40 28.16 9.67 36.41
CA GLN A 40 26.84 10.16 36.00
C GLN A 40 25.76 9.10 36.29
N SER A 41 25.02 9.31 37.37
CA SER A 41 23.79 8.57 37.67
C SER A 41 22.61 9.26 36.99
N THR A 42 22.34 8.92 35.73
CA THR A 42 21.09 9.30 35.05
C THR A 42 20.07 8.17 35.21
N ASN A 43 18.81 8.51 35.54
CA ASN A 43 17.72 7.53 35.60
C ASN A 43 17.07 7.26 34.23
N ASN A 44 17.58 7.91 33.18
CA ASN A 44 17.12 7.72 31.81
C ASN A 44 17.92 6.57 31.18
N PRO A 45 17.27 5.44 30.82
CA PRO A 45 17.97 4.27 30.30
C PRO A 45 18.71 4.53 28.99
N ILE A 46 18.32 5.55 28.20
CA ILE A 46 19.04 5.95 26.99
C ILE A 46 20.34 6.67 27.37
N ASP A 47 20.31 7.57 28.35
CA ASP A 47 21.50 8.29 28.80
C ASP A 47 22.47 7.35 29.52
N THR A 48 21.96 6.38 30.31
CA THR A 48 22.78 5.33 30.92
C THR A 48 23.44 4.45 29.86
N TRP A 49 22.74 4.15 28.76
CA TRP A 49 23.26 3.33 27.66
C TRP A 49 24.30 4.06 26.82
N LEU A 50 24.06 5.34 26.49
CA LEU A 50 25.02 6.17 25.75
C LEU A 50 26.28 6.50 26.59
N ALA A 51 26.14 6.63 27.92
CA ALA A 51 27.27 6.82 28.83
C ALA A 51 28.12 5.53 28.99
N ALA A 52 27.53 4.35 28.75
CA ALA A 52 28.22 3.06 28.85
C ALA A 52 29.07 2.73 27.61
N ALA A 53 29.72 3.73 27.01
CA ALA A 53 30.61 3.55 25.87
C ALA A 53 31.69 2.49 26.18
N LEU A 54 31.85 1.53 25.27
CA LEU A 54 32.91 0.53 25.34
C LEU A 54 34.26 1.26 25.36
N LEU A 55 35.04 1.07 26.43
CA LEU A 55 36.40 1.59 26.53
C LEU A 55 37.34 0.61 25.80
N LEU A 56 38.18 1.11 24.90
CA LEU A 56 39.32 0.35 24.39
C LEU A 56 40.32 0.08 25.52
N ASP A 57 41.18 -0.92 25.36
CA ASP A 57 42.23 -1.25 26.35
C ASP A 57 43.18 -0.08 26.66
N ASN A 58 43.21 0.95 25.81
CA ASN A 58 43.98 2.19 25.99
C ASN A 58 43.19 3.33 26.68
N GLY A 59 41.96 3.08 27.13
CA GLY A 59 41.11 4.05 27.84
C GLY A 59 40.46 5.11 26.95
N SER A 60 40.61 5.04 25.62
CA SER A 60 39.94 5.96 24.70
C SER A 60 38.45 5.60 24.58
N PRO A 61 37.54 6.59 24.68
CA PRO A 61 36.12 6.36 24.46
C PRO A 61 35.87 6.01 22.99
N ILE A 62 35.08 4.97 22.75
CA ILE A 62 34.61 4.63 21.41
C ILE A 62 33.33 5.42 21.13
N ASP A 63 33.28 6.12 20.00
CA ASP A 63 32.00 6.58 19.47
C ASP A 63 31.17 5.34 19.11
N ALA A 64 30.16 5.08 19.93
CA ALA A 64 29.32 3.91 19.78
C ALA A 64 28.73 3.84 18.37
N LEU A 65 28.29 4.97 17.79
CA LEU A 65 27.64 4.99 16.49
C LEU A 65 28.61 4.62 15.37
N GLU A 66 29.83 5.18 15.36
CA GLU A 66 30.85 4.82 14.38
C GLU A 66 31.25 3.35 14.48
N TRP A 67 31.45 2.85 15.70
CA TRP A 67 31.79 1.45 15.93
C TRP A 67 30.68 0.52 15.46
N TRP A 68 29.41 0.86 15.71
CA TRP A 68 28.25 0.10 15.25
C TRP A 68 28.12 0.07 13.72
N ILE A 69 28.40 1.19 13.04
CA ILE A 69 28.42 1.26 11.57
C ILE A 69 29.49 0.31 11.01
N GLN A 70 30.67 0.27 11.64
CA GLN A 70 31.77 -0.62 11.25
C GLN A 70 31.48 -2.10 11.51
N GLN A 71 30.80 -2.46 12.60
CA GLN A 71 30.39 -3.86 12.85
C GLN A 71 29.37 -4.35 11.82
N LYS A 72 28.42 -3.49 11.44
CA LYS A 72 27.41 -3.81 10.42
C LYS A 72 28.05 -3.98 9.03
N SER A 73 29.00 -3.12 8.67
CA SER A 73 29.74 -3.26 7.40
C SER A 73 30.65 -4.50 7.38
N ALA A 74 31.13 -4.95 8.55
CA ALA A 74 31.89 -6.19 8.72
C ALA A 74 31.03 -7.46 8.80
N GLY A 75 29.68 -7.36 8.75
CA GLY A 75 28.77 -8.51 8.80
C GLY A 75 28.59 -9.14 10.18
N ASN A 76 29.12 -8.53 11.24
CA ASN A 76 28.93 -8.99 12.61
C ASN A 76 27.56 -8.55 13.14
N THR A 77 26.65 -9.50 13.25
CA THR A 77 25.35 -9.31 13.90
C THR A 77 25.43 -9.88 15.30
N HIS A 78 25.83 -9.05 16.28
CA HIS A 78 25.81 -9.46 17.69
C HIS A 78 24.36 -9.71 18.12
N GLY A 79 23.92 -10.96 17.93
CA GLY A 79 22.54 -11.42 17.98
C GLY A 79 21.70 -10.79 19.08
N GLY A 80 20.49 -10.36 18.73
CA GLY A 80 19.47 -9.86 19.66
C GLY A 80 19.61 -8.39 20.06
N LEU A 81 20.82 -7.89 20.34
CA LEU A 81 21.04 -6.52 20.83
C LEU A 81 20.72 -5.44 19.78
N LEU A 82 21.09 -5.68 18.51
CA LEU A 82 20.71 -4.82 17.39
C LEU A 82 19.19 -4.78 17.21
N GLN A 83 18.53 -5.94 17.36
CA GLN A 83 17.08 -6.04 17.21
C GLN A 83 16.36 -5.37 18.38
N MET A 84 16.87 -5.50 19.61
CA MET A 84 16.33 -4.81 20.79
C MET A 84 16.54 -3.30 20.75
N ALA A 85 17.74 -2.81 20.38
CA ALA A 85 18.00 -1.38 20.26
C ALA A 85 17.15 -0.77 19.14
N LEU A 86 17.00 -1.48 18.02
CA LEU A 86 16.03 -1.11 17.00
C LEU A 86 14.62 -1.15 17.56
N ASP A 87 14.14 -2.19 18.23
CA ASP A 87 12.77 -2.29 18.77
C ASP A 87 12.46 -1.18 19.82
N VAL A 88 13.45 -0.77 20.63
CA VAL A 88 13.30 0.32 21.63
C VAL A 88 13.29 1.70 20.98
N LEU A 89 14.10 1.92 19.94
CA LEU A 89 14.12 3.18 19.16
C LEU A 89 13.04 3.20 18.06
N SER A 90 12.50 2.03 17.74
CA SER A 90 11.40 1.79 16.83
C SER A 90 10.10 1.83 17.61
N CYS A 91 9.62 3.04 17.86
CA CYS A 91 8.20 3.31 17.83
C CYS A 91 7.82 3.90 16.44
N PRO A 92 8.21 3.29 15.30
CA PRO A 92 8.26 3.98 14.02
C PRO A 92 6.85 4.24 13.54
N GLY A 93 5.88 3.35 13.71
CA GLY A 93 4.57 3.54 13.08
C GLY A 93 3.85 4.82 13.47
N ALA A 94 4.02 5.32 14.71
CA ALA A 94 3.43 6.59 15.13
C ALA A 94 4.34 7.76 14.75
N ILE A 95 5.63 7.68 15.10
CA ILE A 95 6.63 8.72 14.82
C ILE A 95 6.78 8.95 13.31
N TRP A 96 6.82 7.90 12.51
CA TRP A 96 6.87 7.94 11.05
C TRP A 96 5.62 8.58 10.46
N MET A 97 4.43 8.30 10.99
CA MET A 97 3.20 8.97 10.52
C MET A 97 3.22 10.45 10.91
N ASP A 98 3.67 10.78 12.12
CA ASP A 98 3.79 12.15 12.60
C ASP A 98 4.86 12.91 11.79
N GLU A 99 6.02 12.31 11.51
CA GLU A 99 7.08 12.85 10.64
C GLU A 99 6.56 13.07 9.22
N LEU A 100 5.84 12.10 8.66
CA LEU A 100 5.24 12.20 7.33
C LEU A 100 4.21 13.32 7.21
N ILE A 101 3.53 13.67 8.30
CA ILE A 101 2.50 14.71 8.34
C ILE A 101 3.10 16.09 8.67
N GLN A 102 4.03 16.15 9.64
CA GLN A 102 4.61 17.41 10.14
C GLN A 102 5.72 17.95 9.24
N ASN A 103 6.53 17.07 8.65
CA ASN A 103 7.58 17.42 7.69
C ASN A 103 7.43 16.63 6.38
N PRO A 104 6.33 16.87 5.63
CA PRO A 104 6.01 16.06 4.47
C PRO A 104 7.02 16.31 3.35
N ASN A 105 7.70 15.26 2.90
CA ASN A 105 8.13 15.20 1.51
C ASN A 105 6.89 14.85 0.67
N PRO A 106 6.32 15.77 -0.14
CA PRO A 106 5.03 15.55 -0.79
C PRO A 106 5.02 14.35 -1.73
N ALA A 107 6.12 14.11 -2.44
CA ALA A 107 6.26 12.96 -3.34
C ALA A 107 6.29 11.63 -2.58
N SER A 108 7.00 11.60 -1.45
CA SER A 108 7.06 10.41 -0.59
C SER A 108 5.70 10.11 0.04
N PHE A 109 5.02 11.14 0.56
CA PHE A 109 3.70 10.99 1.16
C PHE A 109 2.68 10.47 0.14
N TYR A 110 2.65 11.07 -1.06
CA TYR A 110 1.75 10.63 -2.13
C TYR A 110 2.05 9.18 -2.55
N LYS A 111 3.33 8.79 -2.65
CA LYS A 111 3.71 7.41 -2.99
C LYS A 111 3.23 6.39 -1.94
N ASN A 112 3.22 6.79 -0.67
CA ASN A 112 2.86 5.89 0.43
C ASN A 112 1.35 5.91 0.73
N MET A 113 0.67 7.04 0.61
CA MET A 113 -0.72 7.24 1.03
C MET A 113 -1.69 7.44 -0.14
N GLY A 114 -1.19 7.65 -1.35
CA GLY A 114 -1.99 7.83 -2.57
C GLY A 114 -2.66 9.19 -2.70
N MET A 115 -2.38 10.12 -1.78
CA MET A 115 -3.02 11.45 -1.73
C MET A 115 -2.12 12.48 -1.07
N THR A 116 -2.51 13.75 -1.13
CA THR A 116 -1.80 14.83 -0.43
C THR A 116 -2.17 14.86 1.06
N VAL A 117 -1.31 15.44 1.90
CA VAL A 117 -1.57 15.58 3.35
C VAL A 117 -2.91 16.29 3.64
N PRO A 118 -3.26 17.40 2.96
CA PRO A 118 -4.56 18.05 3.18
C PRO A 118 -5.75 17.13 2.84
N MET A 119 -5.64 16.31 1.79
CA MET A 119 -6.69 15.36 1.42
C MET A 119 -6.79 14.22 2.43
N PHE A 120 -5.65 13.74 2.94
CA PHE A 120 -5.61 12.76 4.01
C PHE A 120 -6.34 13.25 5.27
N MET A 121 -6.08 14.50 5.69
CA MET A 121 -6.75 15.08 6.85
C MET A 121 -8.26 15.25 6.62
N LYS A 122 -8.68 15.66 5.41
CA LYS A 122 -10.10 15.73 5.05
C LYS A 122 -10.77 14.36 5.12
N LEU A 123 -10.11 13.32 4.60
CA LEU A 123 -10.61 11.94 4.66
C LEU A 123 -10.69 11.45 6.11
N GLN A 124 -9.66 11.72 6.92
CA GLN A 124 -9.68 11.36 8.33
C GLN A 124 -10.86 12.01 9.06
N ALA A 125 -11.06 13.31 8.88
CA ALA A 125 -12.16 14.05 9.50
C ALA A 125 -13.54 13.49 9.09
N LEU A 126 -13.71 13.18 7.80
CA LEU A 126 -14.94 12.57 7.29
C LEU A 126 -15.22 11.19 7.92
N LEU A 127 -14.19 10.36 8.07
CA LEU A 127 -14.33 9.03 8.66
C LEU A 127 -14.56 9.07 10.18
N GLU A 128 -14.00 10.08 10.86
CA GLU A 128 -14.25 10.35 12.28
C GLU A 128 -15.67 10.89 12.51
N GLU A 129 -16.18 11.77 11.64
CA GLU A 129 -17.56 12.27 11.69
C GLU A 129 -18.59 11.14 11.60
N HIS A 130 -18.34 10.15 10.73
CA HIS A 130 -19.17 8.96 10.62
C HIS A 130 -18.89 7.88 11.68
N SER A 131 -18.03 8.15 12.67
CA SER A 131 -17.66 7.23 13.75
C SER A 131 -17.00 5.91 13.29
N PHE A 132 -16.42 5.86 12.08
CA PHE A 132 -15.64 4.71 11.61
C PHE A 132 -14.22 4.73 12.15
N LEU A 133 -13.70 5.92 12.43
CA LEU A 133 -12.41 6.12 13.05
C LEU A 133 -12.57 6.75 14.42
N TYR A 134 -11.86 6.18 15.39
CA TYR A 134 -11.74 6.72 16.73
C TYR A 134 -10.38 6.33 17.31
N ASN A 135 -9.86 7.17 18.20
CA ASN A 135 -8.65 6.87 18.94
C ASN A 135 -8.89 5.68 19.87
N SER A 136 -8.00 4.69 19.79
CA SER A 136 -7.93 3.61 20.76
C SER A 136 -6.71 3.80 21.65
N GLN A 137 -6.72 3.19 22.83
CA GLN A 137 -5.68 3.33 23.85
C GLN A 137 -4.23 3.15 23.32
N HIS A 138 -4.06 2.35 22.27
CA HIS A 138 -2.76 2.04 21.68
C HIS A 138 -2.65 2.36 20.18
N PHE A 139 -3.69 2.93 19.57
CA PHE A 139 -3.71 3.19 18.12
C PHE A 139 -4.55 4.43 17.79
N SER A 140 -3.88 5.48 17.31
CA SER A 140 -4.54 6.71 16.86
C SER A 140 -5.32 6.49 15.56
N SER A 141 -6.35 7.29 15.33
CA SER A 141 -7.14 7.28 14.09
C SER A 141 -6.27 7.49 12.86
N THR A 142 -5.31 8.40 12.92
CA THR A 142 -4.28 8.64 11.90
C THR A 142 -3.49 7.37 11.59
N LYS A 143 -3.04 6.64 12.60
CA LYS A 143 -2.29 5.39 12.39
C LYS A 143 -3.18 4.29 11.78
N LYS A 144 -4.46 4.21 12.18
CA LYS A 144 -5.44 3.26 11.59
C LYS A 144 -5.61 3.53 10.09
N LEU A 145 -5.92 4.77 9.73
CA LEU A 145 -6.12 5.18 8.34
C LEU A 145 -4.83 5.02 7.53
N GLY A 146 -3.70 5.44 8.08
CA GLY A 146 -2.38 5.28 7.45
C GLY A 146 -2.04 3.82 7.17
N THR A 147 -2.33 2.91 8.10
CA THR A 147 -2.09 1.47 7.90
C THR A 147 -2.93 0.93 6.73
N LEU A 148 -4.21 1.31 6.65
CA LEU A 148 -5.10 0.89 5.58
C LEU A 148 -4.63 1.44 4.22
N LEU A 149 -4.43 2.75 4.11
CA LEU A 149 -4.00 3.39 2.86
C LEU A 149 -2.63 2.88 2.41
N TYR A 150 -1.67 2.77 3.33
CA TYR A 150 -0.34 2.28 3.00
C TYR A 150 -0.40 0.89 2.37
N MET A 151 -1.21 -0.02 2.93
CA MET A 151 -1.42 -1.33 2.33
C MET A 151 -2.12 -1.26 0.96
N LEU A 152 -3.20 -0.50 0.83
CA LEU A 152 -3.97 -0.43 -0.42
C LEU A 152 -3.15 0.16 -1.58
N ILE A 153 -2.30 1.15 -1.30
CA ILE A 153 -1.50 1.85 -2.31
C ILE A 153 -0.24 1.07 -2.66
N THR A 154 0.46 0.50 -1.67
CA THR A 154 1.74 -0.18 -1.92
C THR A 154 1.57 -1.68 -2.22
N GLY A 155 0.43 -2.28 -1.89
CA GLY A 155 0.19 -3.72 -2.02
C GLY A 155 1.06 -4.58 -1.11
N LEU A 156 1.61 -4.01 -0.03
CA LEU A 156 2.52 -4.72 0.88
C LEU A 156 1.81 -5.80 1.69
N SER A 157 2.51 -6.91 1.93
CA SER A 157 2.02 -7.99 2.78
C SER A 157 1.83 -7.54 4.24
N ASN A 158 0.95 -8.22 4.98
CA ASN A 158 0.75 -7.97 6.41
C ASN A 158 2.08 -8.05 7.18
N CYS A 159 2.98 -8.99 6.86
CA CYS A 159 4.31 -9.08 7.47
C CYS A 159 5.11 -7.77 7.34
N LYS A 160 5.04 -7.11 6.17
CA LYS A 160 5.70 -5.82 5.95
C LYS A 160 5.03 -4.68 6.71
N LEU A 161 3.71 -4.71 6.82
CA LEU A 161 2.98 -3.74 7.65
C LEU A 161 3.33 -3.90 9.14
N GLN A 162 3.52 -5.12 9.63
CA GLN A 162 3.96 -5.38 11.01
C GLN A 162 5.32 -4.75 11.28
N GLN A 163 6.27 -4.93 10.36
CA GLN A 163 7.60 -4.32 10.45
C GLN A 163 7.52 -2.78 10.41
N GLN A 164 6.67 -2.21 9.57
CA GLN A 164 6.56 -0.76 9.43
C GLN A 164 5.87 -0.10 10.64
N PHE A 165 4.74 -0.65 11.07
CA PHE A 165 3.91 -0.05 12.12
C PHE A 165 4.23 -0.56 13.53
N GLN A 166 5.11 -1.56 13.64
CA GLN A 166 5.48 -2.29 14.87
C GLN A 166 4.23 -2.76 15.61
N GLN A 167 3.43 -3.56 14.93
CA GLN A 167 2.18 -4.12 15.47
C GLN A 167 2.08 -5.60 15.16
N SER A 168 1.28 -6.32 15.94
CA SER A 168 0.97 -7.72 15.67
C SER A 168 0.16 -7.86 14.37
N ALA A 169 0.33 -9.00 13.70
CA ALA A 169 -0.46 -9.38 12.52
C ALA A 169 -1.98 -9.27 12.75
N SER A 170 -2.42 -9.69 13.95
CA SER A 170 -3.82 -9.69 14.36
C SER A 170 -4.36 -8.28 14.49
N THR A 171 -3.57 -7.35 15.07
CA THR A 171 -3.97 -5.95 15.22
C THR A 171 -4.15 -5.30 13.85
N ILE A 172 -3.17 -5.46 12.96
CA ILE A 172 -3.21 -4.88 11.60
C ILE A 172 -4.41 -5.41 10.83
N LEU A 173 -4.59 -6.73 10.81
CA LEU A 173 -5.71 -7.36 10.11
C LEU A 173 -7.06 -6.96 10.70
N GLY A 174 -7.15 -6.87 12.03
CA GLY A 174 -8.35 -6.42 12.73
C GLY A 174 -8.74 -5.00 12.34
N ILE A 175 -7.78 -4.07 12.35
CA ILE A 175 -8.00 -2.67 11.94
C ILE A 175 -8.47 -2.60 10.49
N ILE A 176 -7.76 -3.27 9.58
CA ILE A 176 -8.11 -3.28 8.16
C ILE A 176 -9.51 -3.81 7.94
N ASN A 177 -9.82 -4.99 8.49
CA ASN A 177 -11.11 -5.63 8.30
C ASN A 177 -12.24 -4.80 8.88
N GLN A 178 -12.03 -4.17 10.04
CA GLN A 178 -13.01 -3.29 10.66
C GLN A 178 -13.29 -2.09 9.76
N LEU A 179 -12.25 -1.34 9.36
CA LEU A 179 -12.42 -0.15 8.52
C LEU A 179 -13.03 -0.47 7.16
N VAL A 180 -12.57 -1.52 6.49
CA VAL A 180 -13.12 -1.92 5.19
C VAL A 180 -14.60 -2.30 5.34
N LYS A 181 -14.97 -3.04 6.39
CA LYS A 181 -16.37 -3.38 6.65
C LYS A 181 -17.23 -2.16 6.95
N ASP A 182 -16.74 -1.24 7.78
CA ASP A 182 -17.49 -0.05 8.18
C ASP A 182 -17.73 0.87 6.97
N ILE A 183 -16.68 1.13 6.18
CA ILE A 183 -16.77 1.94 4.95
C ILE A 183 -17.68 1.25 3.93
N ALA A 184 -17.48 -0.05 3.67
CA ALA A 184 -18.24 -0.78 2.64
C ALA A 184 -19.72 -0.97 3.02
N SER A 185 -20.03 -1.07 4.31
CA SER A 185 -21.41 -1.23 4.79
C SER A 185 -22.17 0.08 4.83
N HIS A 186 -21.47 1.23 4.83
CA HIS A 186 -22.11 2.53 4.91
C HIS A 186 -22.54 3.06 3.54
N LYS A 187 -23.68 2.52 3.07
CA LYS A 187 -24.28 2.84 1.77
C LYS A 187 -24.44 4.34 1.50
N LYS A 188 -24.82 5.14 2.51
CA LYS A 188 -25.03 6.59 2.34
C LYS A 188 -23.75 7.31 1.92
N LEU A 189 -22.61 6.94 2.49
CA LEU A 189 -21.32 7.54 2.17
C LEU A 189 -20.90 7.17 0.74
N ILE A 190 -21.04 5.90 0.38
CA ILE A 190 -20.74 5.43 -0.98
C ILE A 190 -21.61 6.17 -2.00
N GLN A 191 -22.91 6.32 -1.73
CA GLN A 191 -23.83 7.02 -2.63
C GLN A 191 -23.56 8.53 -2.73
N THR A 192 -22.94 9.15 -1.72
CA THR A 192 -22.50 10.55 -1.81
C THR A 192 -21.42 10.74 -2.88
N PHE A 193 -20.49 9.78 -3.03
CA PHE A 193 -19.36 9.90 -3.96
C PHE A 193 -19.58 9.16 -5.28
N ILE A 194 -20.25 8.01 -5.25
CA ILE A 194 -20.49 7.15 -6.41
C ILE A 194 -21.98 7.15 -6.70
N HIS A 195 -22.38 8.07 -7.57
CA HIS A 195 -23.74 8.15 -8.09
C HIS A 195 -23.70 8.50 -9.58
N LEU A 196 -24.70 8.02 -10.31
CA LEU A 196 -24.91 8.41 -11.69
C LEU A 196 -25.44 9.84 -11.75
N PRO A 197 -25.10 10.59 -12.82
CA PRO A 197 -25.69 11.90 -13.04
C PRO A 197 -27.21 11.81 -13.25
N ASP A 198 -27.92 12.87 -12.87
CA ASP A 198 -29.36 13.00 -13.03
C ASP A 198 -29.75 13.27 -14.49
N GLU A 199 -31.05 13.10 -14.81
CA GLU A 199 -31.64 13.43 -16.11
C GLU A 199 -31.34 14.87 -16.55
N ASN A 200 -31.35 15.80 -15.60
CA ASN A 200 -31.13 17.23 -15.84
C ASN A 200 -29.65 17.62 -15.96
N THR A 201 -28.73 16.68 -15.75
CA THR A 201 -27.30 16.97 -15.89
C THR A 201 -27.00 17.35 -17.34
N LYS A 202 -26.45 18.55 -17.54
CA LYS A 202 -26.09 19.04 -18.86
C LYS A 202 -24.91 18.23 -19.43
N THR A 203 -24.77 18.17 -20.75
CA THR A 203 -23.57 17.60 -21.39
C THR A 203 -22.31 18.24 -20.82
N PRO A 204 -21.27 17.45 -20.48
CA PRO A 204 -19.99 17.95 -19.99
C PRO A 204 -19.39 19.02 -20.91
N GLU A 205 -18.69 19.99 -20.33
CA GLU A 205 -18.09 21.12 -21.05
C GLU A 205 -17.04 20.63 -22.07
N GLU A 206 -16.32 19.56 -21.73
CA GLU A 206 -15.31 18.93 -22.58
C GLU A 206 -15.87 18.47 -23.94
N ILE A 207 -17.15 18.06 -23.97
CA ILE A 207 -17.85 17.71 -25.20
C ILE A 207 -18.39 18.96 -25.88
N LYS A 208 -19.07 19.84 -25.11
CA LYS A 208 -19.76 21.01 -25.67
C LYS A 208 -18.83 22.02 -26.32
N GLU A 209 -17.65 22.24 -25.73
CA GLU A 209 -16.68 23.21 -26.22
C GLU A 209 -15.91 22.70 -27.45
N ASN A 210 -15.93 21.38 -27.69
CA ASN A 210 -15.20 20.79 -28.79
C ASN A 210 -16.12 20.53 -30.01
N PRO A 211 -15.93 21.24 -31.13
CA PRO A 211 -16.76 21.07 -32.33
C PRO A 211 -16.57 19.71 -33.03
N LYS A 212 -15.55 18.91 -32.64
CA LYS A 212 -15.43 17.51 -33.10
C LYS A 212 -16.35 16.58 -32.32
N PHE A 213 -16.68 16.91 -31.07
CA PHE A 213 -17.48 16.06 -30.20
C PHE A 213 -18.94 16.47 -30.19
N SER A 214 -19.25 17.76 -30.04
CA SER A 214 -20.62 18.24 -30.21
C SER A 214 -20.94 18.43 -31.70
N PRO A 215 -22.12 18.00 -32.20
CA PRO A 215 -23.27 17.45 -31.45
C PRO A 215 -23.27 15.91 -31.32
N TYR A 216 -22.28 15.21 -31.88
CA TYR A 216 -22.30 13.74 -32.01
C TYR A 216 -22.24 12.98 -30.69
N PHE A 217 -21.57 13.55 -29.68
CA PHE A 217 -21.38 12.97 -28.35
C PHE A 217 -22.21 13.69 -27.27
N ASP A 218 -23.19 14.50 -27.69
CA ASP A 218 -24.09 15.17 -26.75
C ASP A 218 -24.82 14.15 -25.88
N ASP A 219 -25.05 14.50 -24.61
CA ASP A 219 -25.68 13.64 -23.60
C ASP A 219 -24.91 12.35 -23.22
N CYS A 220 -23.66 12.20 -23.67
CA CYS A 220 -22.76 11.19 -23.14
C CYS A 220 -22.41 11.50 -21.68
N ILE A 221 -22.63 10.53 -20.79
CA ILE A 221 -22.39 10.69 -19.34
C ILE A 221 -21.04 10.12 -18.88
N GLY A 222 -20.36 9.36 -19.73
CA GLY A 222 -19.08 8.76 -19.39
C GLY A 222 -18.74 7.51 -20.20
N ALA A 223 -17.74 6.78 -19.72
CA ALA A 223 -17.28 5.53 -20.30
C ALA A 223 -17.47 4.36 -19.34
N VAL A 224 -17.80 3.18 -19.87
CA VAL A 224 -17.95 1.92 -19.15
C VAL A 224 -16.88 0.92 -19.60
N ASP A 225 -16.21 0.29 -18.63
CA ASP A 225 -15.34 -0.84 -18.92
C ASP A 225 -15.33 -1.89 -17.80
N GLY A 226 -14.87 -3.09 -18.15
CA GLY A 226 -14.62 -4.19 -17.24
C GLY A 226 -13.15 -4.30 -16.87
N SER A 227 -12.83 -4.09 -15.59
CA SER A 227 -11.48 -4.21 -15.03
C SER A 227 -11.27 -5.57 -14.35
N HIS A 228 -10.03 -6.08 -14.40
CA HIS A 228 -9.64 -7.33 -13.73
C HIS A 228 -8.78 -7.04 -12.50
N ILE A 229 -9.27 -7.40 -11.31
CA ILE A 229 -8.49 -7.40 -10.07
C ILE A 229 -7.94 -8.82 -9.85
N PRO A 230 -6.61 -9.00 -9.77
CA PRO A 230 -6.02 -10.30 -9.43
C PRO A 230 -6.52 -10.79 -8.07
N VAL A 231 -6.89 -12.07 -8.00
CA VAL A 231 -7.32 -12.70 -6.75
C VAL A 231 -6.62 -14.03 -6.53
N PHE A 232 -6.45 -14.41 -5.27
CA PHE A 232 -5.98 -15.73 -4.91
C PHE A 232 -7.18 -16.62 -4.58
N VAL A 233 -7.55 -17.49 -5.53
CA VAL A 233 -8.60 -18.48 -5.33
C VAL A 233 -8.04 -19.89 -5.59
N PRO A 234 -8.44 -20.91 -4.80
CA PRO A 234 -8.12 -22.30 -5.10
C PRO A 234 -8.57 -22.65 -6.53
N ASN A 235 -7.86 -23.59 -7.18
CA ASN A 235 -7.94 -23.91 -8.61
C ASN A 235 -9.37 -23.96 -9.21
N GLN A 236 -9.89 -22.79 -9.60
CA GLN A 236 -11.25 -22.61 -10.11
C GLN A 236 -11.21 -21.91 -11.46
N LYS A 237 -11.56 -22.66 -12.52
CA LYS A 237 -11.52 -22.20 -13.92
C LYS A 237 -12.35 -20.93 -14.17
N ARG A 238 -13.47 -20.76 -13.46
CA ARG A 238 -14.36 -19.58 -13.56
C ARG A 238 -13.67 -18.25 -13.23
N TYR A 239 -12.62 -18.27 -12.40
CA TYR A 239 -11.90 -17.04 -12.07
C TYR A 239 -10.70 -16.79 -12.98
N ILE A 240 -10.36 -17.72 -13.87
CA ILE A 240 -9.25 -17.55 -14.81
C ILE A 240 -9.69 -16.63 -15.95
N ASN A 241 -8.99 -15.50 -16.10
CA ASN A 241 -9.23 -14.60 -17.21
C ASN A 241 -8.55 -15.07 -18.50
N GLN A 242 -8.76 -14.31 -19.57
CA GLN A 242 -8.18 -14.58 -20.88
C GLN A 242 -6.64 -14.49 -20.90
N LYS A 243 -6.03 -13.85 -19.89
CA LYS A 243 -4.57 -13.78 -19.71
C LYS A 243 -4.02 -14.95 -18.88
N GLY A 244 -4.86 -15.89 -18.47
CA GLY A 244 -4.45 -17.12 -17.78
C GLY A 244 -4.22 -17.00 -16.28
N TYR A 245 -4.60 -15.88 -15.65
CA TYR A 245 -4.47 -15.70 -14.18
C TYR A 245 -5.84 -15.55 -13.49
N PRO A 246 -5.96 -16.00 -12.22
CA PRO A 246 -7.17 -15.81 -11.44
C PRO A 246 -7.44 -14.33 -11.14
N SER A 247 -8.64 -13.86 -11.45
CA SER A 247 -9.09 -12.50 -11.21
C SER A 247 -10.57 -12.45 -10.88
N GLN A 248 -10.98 -11.41 -10.18
CA GLN A 248 -12.36 -10.94 -10.15
C GLN A 248 -12.52 -9.80 -11.15
N LYS A 249 -13.66 -9.79 -11.81
CA LYS A 249 -14.02 -8.74 -12.75
C LYS A 249 -14.92 -7.71 -12.06
N ILE A 250 -14.69 -6.45 -12.38
CA ILE A 250 -15.47 -5.31 -11.90
C ILE A 250 -15.95 -4.53 -13.12
N LEU A 251 -17.22 -4.15 -13.13
CA LEU A 251 -17.74 -3.22 -14.12
C LEU A 251 -17.74 -1.82 -13.50
N GLU A 252 -17.09 -0.87 -14.16
CA GLU A 252 -16.92 0.49 -13.69
C GLU A 252 -17.42 1.47 -14.74
N VAL A 253 -18.02 2.56 -14.29
CA VAL A 253 -18.36 3.72 -15.13
C VAL A 253 -17.60 4.93 -14.60
N CYS A 254 -16.91 5.63 -15.49
CA CYS A 254 -16.20 6.86 -15.20
C CYS A 254 -16.77 8.03 -15.98
N ASN A 255 -16.92 9.18 -15.32
CA ASN A 255 -17.26 10.44 -15.99
C ASN A 255 -16.03 11.06 -16.67
N PHE A 256 -16.21 12.23 -17.30
CA PHE A 256 -15.13 12.96 -17.99
C PHE A 256 -14.09 13.57 -17.04
N ASN A 257 -14.43 13.73 -15.75
CA ASN A 257 -13.50 14.12 -14.69
C ASN A 257 -12.64 12.96 -14.16
N MET A 258 -12.76 11.76 -14.77
CA MET A 258 -12.09 10.53 -14.33
C MET A 258 -12.55 10.04 -12.94
N GLU A 259 -13.78 10.36 -12.55
CA GLU A 259 -14.40 9.93 -11.30
C GLU A 259 -15.34 8.75 -11.54
N PHE A 260 -15.32 7.76 -10.65
CA PHE A 260 -16.24 6.63 -10.72
C PHE A 260 -17.66 7.05 -10.35
N THR A 261 -18.60 6.90 -11.29
CA THR A 261 -20.04 7.17 -11.08
C THR A 261 -20.85 5.90 -10.84
N TYR A 262 -20.28 4.74 -11.19
CA TYR A 262 -20.86 3.43 -10.90
C TYR A 262 -19.77 2.37 -10.78
N VAL A 263 -19.90 1.47 -9.82
CA VAL A 263 -18.99 0.32 -9.64
C VAL A 263 -19.81 -0.91 -9.27
N MET A 264 -19.61 -2.00 -10.00
CA MET A 264 -20.18 -3.31 -9.71
C MET A 264 -19.07 -4.36 -9.59
N PRO A 265 -18.60 -4.66 -8.37
CA PRO A 265 -17.56 -5.64 -8.13
C PRO A 265 -18.11 -7.07 -8.06
N GLY A 266 -17.19 -8.05 -8.04
CA GLY A 266 -17.48 -9.42 -7.58
C GLY A 266 -17.83 -10.43 -8.67
N TRP A 267 -17.54 -10.14 -9.93
CA TRP A 267 -17.77 -11.08 -11.02
C TRP A 267 -16.60 -12.03 -11.27
N GLU A 268 -16.91 -13.15 -11.90
CA GLU A 268 -15.95 -14.14 -12.35
C GLU A 268 -14.93 -13.56 -13.35
N GLY A 269 -13.66 -13.93 -13.22
CA GLY A 269 -12.60 -13.50 -14.15
C GLY A 269 -12.79 -14.02 -15.58
N SER A 270 -13.54 -15.10 -15.80
CA SER A 270 -13.87 -15.55 -17.15
C SER A 270 -15.04 -14.80 -17.80
N ALA A 271 -15.76 -13.97 -17.05
CA ALA A 271 -16.98 -13.34 -17.54
C ALA A 271 -16.71 -12.27 -18.62
N HIS A 272 -17.57 -12.23 -19.63
CA HIS A 272 -17.52 -11.23 -20.70
C HIS A 272 -18.15 -9.89 -20.26
N ASN A 273 -17.66 -8.77 -20.82
CA ASN A 273 -18.17 -7.42 -20.52
C ASN A 273 -19.69 -7.32 -20.76
N GLY A 274 -20.20 -7.87 -21.87
CA GLY A 274 -21.64 -7.90 -22.14
C GLY A 274 -22.47 -8.60 -21.07
N CYS A 275 -21.99 -9.71 -20.48
CA CYS A 275 -22.70 -10.39 -19.40
C CYS A 275 -22.81 -9.50 -18.15
N LEU A 276 -21.71 -8.82 -17.78
CA LEU A 276 -21.73 -7.87 -16.67
C LEU A 276 -22.65 -6.68 -16.98
N TRP A 277 -22.67 -6.21 -18.22
CA TRP A 277 -23.55 -5.14 -18.65
C TRP A 277 -25.03 -5.49 -18.48
N ASP A 278 -25.46 -6.66 -18.95
CA ASP A 278 -26.86 -7.09 -18.86
C ASP A 278 -27.33 -7.20 -17.41
N VAL A 279 -26.47 -7.74 -16.54
CA VAL A 279 -26.71 -7.81 -15.09
C VAL A 279 -26.76 -6.43 -14.46
N ALA A 280 -25.81 -5.55 -14.80
CA ALA A 280 -25.74 -4.20 -14.26
C ALA A 280 -27.02 -3.44 -14.60
N ARG A 281 -27.43 -3.47 -15.87
CA ARG A 281 -28.66 -2.81 -16.37
C ARG A 281 -29.93 -3.36 -15.72
N SER A 282 -29.98 -4.66 -15.43
CA SER A 282 -31.13 -5.30 -14.79
C SER A 282 -31.26 -4.97 -13.30
N ASN A 283 -30.14 -4.71 -12.61
CA ASN A 283 -30.12 -4.58 -11.15
C ASN A 283 -29.97 -3.13 -10.66
N SER A 284 -28.88 -2.46 -11.02
CA SER A 284 -28.45 -1.23 -10.32
C SER A 284 -27.98 -0.09 -11.23
N LEU A 285 -27.60 -0.37 -12.49
CA LEU A 285 -27.16 0.65 -13.45
C LEU A 285 -28.37 1.25 -14.16
N LYS A 286 -28.94 2.31 -13.57
CA LYS A 286 -30.08 3.05 -14.12
C LYS A 286 -29.60 4.30 -14.86
N ILE A 287 -29.31 4.13 -16.14
CA ILE A 287 -28.97 5.24 -17.05
C ILE A 287 -30.24 6.07 -17.31
N PRO A 288 -30.19 7.40 -17.10
CA PRO A 288 -31.30 8.30 -17.37
C PRO A 288 -31.77 8.29 -18.83
N GLU A 289 -33.03 8.65 -19.09
CA GLU A 289 -33.55 8.73 -20.45
C GLU A 289 -32.81 9.81 -21.25
N GLY A 290 -32.49 9.51 -22.52
CA GLY A 290 -31.71 10.39 -23.39
C GLY A 290 -30.19 10.38 -23.13
N LYS A 291 -29.72 9.76 -22.04
CA LYS A 291 -28.30 9.66 -21.70
C LYS A 291 -27.71 8.31 -22.13
N TRP A 292 -26.40 8.28 -22.37
CA TRP A 292 -25.72 7.07 -22.83
C TRP A 292 -24.23 7.04 -22.43
N LEU A 293 -23.66 5.83 -22.48
CA LEU A 293 -22.27 5.54 -22.10
C LEU A 293 -21.45 5.08 -23.30
N LEU A 294 -20.15 5.35 -23.26
CA LEU A 294 -19.17 4.80 -24.21
C LEU A 294 -18.63 3.47 -23.70
N GLY A 295 -18.82 2.40 -24.45
CA GLY A 295 -18.25 1.08 -24.16
C GLY A 295 -17.20 0.67 -25.18
N ASN A 296 -16.30 -0.25 -24.81
CA ASN A 296 -15.45 -0.91 -25.79
C ASN A 296 -16.23 -1.95 -26.63
N ALA A 297 -15.59 -2.55 -27.64
CA ALA A 297 -16.22 -3.51 -28.55
C ALA A 297 -16.75 -4.80 -27.88
N GLY A 298 -16.44 -5.02 -26.59
CA GLY A 298 -16.94 -6.13 -25.79
C GLY A 298 -18.35 -5.91 -25.21
N PHE A 299 -18.92 -4.71 -25.38
CA PHE A 299 -20.27 -4.36 -24.94
C PHE A 299 -21.30 -4.45 -26.08
N PRO A 300 -22.60 -4.62 -25.75
CA PRO A 300 -23.67 -4.57 -26.74
C PRO A 300 -23.99 -3.14 -27.15
N LEU A 301 -24.10 -2.89 -28.47
CA LEU A 301 -24.60 -1.62 -28.99
C LEU A 301 -26.07 -1.45 -28.59
N SER A 302 -26.41 -0.33 -27.96
CA SER A 302 -27.77 0.01 -27.57
C SER A 302 -27.96 1.53 -27.49
N ASN A 303 -29.20 2.00 -27.33
CA ASN A 303 -29.49 3.41 -27.10
C ASN A 303 -28.80 3.98 -25.85
N THR A 304 -28.35 3.12 -24.93
CA THR A 304 -27.68 3.50 -23.69
C THR A 304 -26.18 3.18 -23.67
N CYS A 305 -25.66 2.51 -24.70
CA CYS A 305 -24.24 2.18 -24.81
C CYS A 305 -23.80 2.25 -26.27
N LEU A 306 -22.97 3.26 -26.57
CA LEU A 306 -22.32 3.43 -27.85
C LEU A 306 -20.98 2.70 -27.84
N ILE A 307 -20.72 1.89 -28.86
CA ILE A 307 -19.47 1.14 -29.02
C ILE A 307 -18.76 1.53 -30.33
N PRO A 308 -17.42 1.42 -30.41
CA PRO A 308 -16.69 1.66 -31.65
C PRO A 308 -17.08 0.67 -32.75
N TYR A 309 -16.86 1.06 -34.02
CA TYR A 309 -17.01 0.15 -35.15
C TYR A 309 -16.06 -1.03 -35.00
N ARG A 310 -16.62 -2.24 -35.16
CA ARG A 310 -15.85 -3.47 -35.11
C ARG A 310 -14.89 -3.52 -36.30
N ALA A 311 -13.71 -4.09 -36.07
CA ALA A 311 -12.64 -4.23 -37.07
C ALA A 311 -12.04 -2.92 -37.60
N THR A 312 -12.40 -1.77 -37.02
CA THR A 312 -11.74 -0.49 -37.29
C THR A 312 -10.69 -0.21 -36.22
N LYS A 313 -9.45 0.09 -36.63
CA LYS A 313 -8.40 0.55 -35.71
C LYS A 313 -8.51 2.06 -35.58
N TYR A 314 -8.60 2.54 -34.35
CA TYR A 314 -8.56 3.96 -34.03
C TYR A 314 -7.17 4.26 -33.49
N HIS A 315 -6.42 5.16 -34.13
CA HIS A 315 -5.09 5.58 -33.65
C HIS A 315 -5.16 6.98 -33.05
N LEU A 316 -4.49 7.19 -31.91
CA LEU A 316 -4.38 8.50 -31.27
C LEU A 316 -3.85 9.60 -32.22
N LYS A 317 -3.00 9.23 -33.19
CA LYS A 317 -2.46 10.12 -34.21
C LYS A 317 -3.52 10.65 -35.19
N ASP A 318 -4.61 9.91 -35.38
CA ASP A 318 -5.73 10.34 -36.23
C ASP A 318 -6.54 11.45 -35.52
N TRP A 319 -6.26 11.72 -34.24
CA TRP A 319 -6.97 12.67 -33.39
C TRP A 319 -6.25 14.02 -33.22
N ASP A 320 -4.95 14.08 -33.51
CA ASP A 320 -4.17 15.32 -33.44
C ASP A 320 -4.82 16.39 -34.33
N VAL A 321 -5.08 17.55 -33.73
CA VAL A 321 -5.65 18.69 -34.43
C VAL A 321 -4.58 19.19 -35.38
N VAL A 322 -4.74 18.96 -36.68
CA VAL A 322 -4.19 19.90 -37.66
C VAL A 322 -4.93 21.21 -37.38
N CYS A 323 -4.32 22.11 -36.61
CA CYS A 323 -4.70 23.51 -36.55
C CYS A 323 -4.46 24.07 -37.96
N GLY A 324 -5.40 23.82 -38.86
CA GLY A 324 -5.42 24.34 -40.20
C GLY A 324 -5.74 25.82 -40.10
N ALA A 325 -4.73 26.65 -40.37
CA ALA A 325 -4.95 28.01 -40.82
C ALA A 325 -6.00 28.00 -41.94
N LYS A 326 -7.11 28.68 -41.70
CA LYS A 326 -7.99 29.27 -42.71
C LYS A 326 -8.50 30.58 -42.16
#